data_AF-A0A2X3KF90-F1
#
_entry.id   AF-A0A2X3KF90-F1
#
_cell.length_a   1.000
_cell.length_b   1.000
_cell.length_c   1.000
_cell.angle_alpha   90.00
_cell.angle_beta   90.00
_cell.angle_gamma   90.00
#
_symmetry.space_group_name_H-M   'P 1'
#
loop_
_entity.id
_entity.type
_entity.pdbx_description
1 polymer ?
#
loop_
_entity_poly.entity_id
_entity_poly.type
_entity_poly.pdbx_seq_one_letter_code
_entity_poly.pdbx_strand_id
1 'polypeptide(L)'
;MTPVLRWPITLPGSQESFIGLMNGYAKKLGLTNTTFQTVHGLDAPGQFSTARDMALLGKALIHDVPEEYAIHKEKEFTFNKIRQPNRNRLLWSSNLNVDGMKTGTTAGAGYNLVASATQGDMRLISVVLGAKTDRIRFNESEKLLTWGFRFFETVTPIKPDATFVTQRVWFGDKSEVNLGAGEAGSVTIPRGQLKNLKASYTLTEPQLTAPLKKGQVVGTIDFQLNGKSIEQRPLIVMENVEEGGFFGRMWDFVMMKFHQWFGSWFS
;
A
#
# COMPACT_ATOMS: atom_id res chain seq x y z
N MET A 1 9.19 29.98 2.70
CA MET A 1 8.73 28.88 1.83
C MET A 1 9.57 27.65 2.13
N THR A 2 9.01 26.59 2.73
CA THR A 2 9.64 25.25 2.68
C THR A 2 9.73 24.83 1.22
N PRO A 3 10.80 24.17 0.76
CA PRO A 3 10.86 23.64 -0.60
C PRO A 3 9.72 22.63 -0.72
N VAL A 4 8.69 23.02 -1.46
CA VAL A 4 7.75 22.10 -2.07
C VAL A 4 8.58 21.33 -3.09
N LEU A 5 8.49 20.00 -3.05
CA LEU A 5 8.87 19.04 -4.09
C LEU A 5 9.72 19.65 -5.21
N ARG A 6 10.98 19.23 -5.31
CA ARG A 6 11.95 19.74 -6.29
C ARG A 6 11.63 19.25 -7.71
N TRP A 7 10.37 19.34 -8.13
CA TRP A 7 9.99 19.33 -9.54
C TRP A 7 10.00 20.79 -9.97
N PRO A 8 11.02 21.24 -10.68
CA PRO A 8 10.94 22.55 -11.29
C PRO A 8 9.68 22.57 -12.19
N ILE A 9 8.94 23.68 -12.14
CA ILE A 9 7.83 24.00 -13.06
C ILE A 9 8.25 23.85 -14.54
N THR A 10 9.54 23.69 -14.80
CA THR A 10 10.12 23.41 -16.11
C THR A 10 9.74 22.05 -16.71
N LEU A 11 9.25 21.06 -15.94
CA LEU A 11 8.91 19.74 -16.51
C LEU A 11 7.62 19.73 -17.36
N PRO A 12 6.53 20.44 -16.97
CA PRO A 12 5.32 20.50 -17.80
C PRO A 12 5.12 21.82 -18.57
N GLY A 13 6.07 22.76 -18.50
CA GLY A 13 6.01 24.05 -19.20
C GLY A 13 5.05 25.09 -18.59
N SER A 14 4.06 24.69 -17.76
CA SER A 14 3.16 25.59 -17.02
C SER A 14 2.68 24.99 -15.69
N GLN A 15 2.14 25.82 -14.79
CA GLN A 15 1.58 25.37 -13.51
C GLN A 15 0.31 24.53 -13.72
N GLU A 16 -0.52 24.89 -14.70
CA GLU A 16 -1.75 24.20 -15.04
C GLU A 16 -1.47 22.76 -15.50
N SER A 17 -0.46 22.58 -16.35
CA SER A 17 0.01 21.25 -16.77
C SER A 17 0.49 20.41 -15.59
N PHE A 18 1.18 21.02 -14.62
CA PHE A 18 1.61 20.32 -13.41
C PHE A 18 0.42 19.88 -12.53
N ILE A 19 -0.58 20.75 -12.36
CA ILE A 19 -1.82 20.42 -11.65
C ILE A 19 -2.55 19.25 -12.33
N GLY A 20 -2.55 19.22 -13.66
CA GLY A 20 -3.06 18.09 -14.45
C GLY A 20 -2.37 16.77 -14.08
N LEU A 21 -1.03 16.78 -13.96
CA LEU A 21 -0.27 15.61 -13.51
C LEU A 21 -0.61 15.22 -12.06
N MET A 22 -0.71 16.18 -11.15
CA MET A 22 -1.07 15.93 -9.75
C MET A 22 -2.43 15.21 -9.63
N ASN A 23 -3.44 15.70 -10.35
CA ASN A 23 -4.77 15.08 -10.35
C ASN A 23 -4.79 13.74 -11.11
N GLY A 24 -3.95 13.58 -12.14
CA GLY A 24 -3.73 12.30 -12.81
C GLY A 24 -3.18 11.23 -11.84
N TYR A 25 -2.18 11.58 -11.04
CA TYR A 25 -1.66 10.70 -10.00
C TYR A 25 -2.65 10.45 -8.88
N ALA A 26 -3.42 11.47 -8.45
CA ALA A 26 -4.47 11.30 -7.46
C ALA A 26 -5.48 10.22 -7.90
N LYS A 27 -5.90 10.24 -9.17
CA LYS A 27 -6.74 9.20 -9.74
C LYS A 27 -6.07 7.83 -9.78
N LYS A 28 -4.81 7.77 -10.24
CA LYS A 28 -4.04 6.50 -10.34
C LYS A 28 -3.83 5.84 -8.98
N LEU A 29 -3.64 6.64 -7.93
CA LEU A 29 -3.46 6.18 -6.55
C LEU A 29 -4.79 5.91 -5.82
N GLY A 30 -5.94 6.15 -6.46
CA GLY A 30 -7.26 5.94 -5.86
C GLY A 30 -7.61 6.94 -4.77
N LEU A 31 -7.10 8.18 -4.85
CA LEU A 31 -7.42 9.28 -3.94
C LEU A 31 -8.78 9.87 -4.33
N THR A 32 -9.87 9.23 -3.88
CA THR A 32 -11.23 9.53 -4.34
C THR A 32 -11.80 10.84 -3.83
N ASN A 33 -11.19 11.45 -2.81
CA ASN A 33 -11.64 12.70 -2.19
C ASN A 33 -10.51 13.73 -2.18
N THR A 34 -9.74 13.81 -3.28
CA THR A 34 -8.61 14.72 -3.42
C THR A 34 -8.61 15.40 -4.79
N THR A 35 -8.54 16.72 -4.78
CA THR A 35 -8.36 17.55 -5.98
C THR A 35 -7.37 18.67 -5.68
N PHE A 36 -6.35 18.82 -6.52
CA PHE A 36 -5.37 19.89 -6.45
C PHE A 36 -5.73 21.01 -7.43
N GLN A 37 -5.60 22.26 -6.97
CA GLN A 37 -5.79 23.47 -7.79
C GLN A 37 -4.52 24.34 -7.84
N THR A 38 -3.53 24.04 -6.98
CA THR A 38 -2.27 24.77 -6.89
C THR A 38 -1.13 23.80 -6.68
N VAL A 39 0.07 24.20 -7.10
CA VAL A 39 1.28 23.38 -6.95
C VAL A 39 1.86 23.45 -5.54
N HIS A 40 1.52 24.49 -4.77
CA HIS A 40 2.11 24.79 -3.45
C HIS A 40 1.15 24.56 -2.27
N GLY A 41 -0.15 24.34 -2.54
CA GLY A 41 -1.16 24.10 -1.50
C GLY A 41 -1.59 25.35 -0.73
N LEU A 42 -1.52 26.55 -1.34
CA LEU A 42 -2.22 27.71 -0.76
C LEU A 42 -3.72 27.54 -1.00
N ASP A 43 -4.53 28.22 -0.20
CA ASP A 43 -5.99 28.13 -0.31
C ASP A 43 -6.46 28.51 -1.72
N ALA A 44 -7.24 27.62 -2.33
CA ALA A 44 -7.82 27.80 -3.65
C ALA A 44 -9.21 27.15 -3.68
N PRO A 45 -10.24 27.81 -4.25
CA PRO A 45 -11.57 27.22 -4.38
C PRO A 45 -11.52 25.87 -5.09
N GLY A 46 -12.17 24.85 -4.52
CA GLY A 46 -12.22 23.50 -5.09
C GLY A 46 -10.96 22.65 -4.85
N GLN A 47 -9.97 23.13 -4.09
CA GLN A 47 -8.85 22.32 -3.62
C GLN A 47 -9.18 21.66 -2.28
N PHE A 48 -9.10 20.34 -2.20
CA PHE A 48 -9.36 19.59 -0.97
C PHE A 48 -8.69 18.22 -1.00
N SER A 49 -8.58 17.62 0.18
CA SER A 49 -8.11 16.25 0.40
C SER A 49 -8.70 15.70 1.70
N THR A 50 -8.56 14.40 1.95
CA THR A 50 -8.89 13.77 3.22
C THR A 50 -7.66 13.21 3.94
N ALA A 51 -7.81 12.86 5.22
CA ALA A 51 -6.75 12.23 6.00
C ALA A 51 -6.35 10.87 5.42
N ARG A 52 -7.33 10.08 4.94
CA ARG A 52 -7.10 8.79 4.28
C ARG A 52 -6.28 8.97 3.01
N ASP A 53 -6.68 9.89 2.15
CA ASP A 53 -6.00 10.09 0.87
C ASP A 53 -4.58 10.64 1.05
N MET A 54 -4.36 11.51 2.03
CA MET A 54 -3.01 11.97 2.39
C MET A 54 -2.14 10.84 2.95
N ALA A 55 -2.72 9.87 3.67
CA ALA A 55 -1.98 8.70 4.12
C ALA A 55 -1.59 7.78 2.94
N LEU A 56 -2.49 7.60 1.98
CA LEU A 56 -2.22 6.84 0.75
C LEU A 56 -1.16 7.53 -0.13
N LEU A 57 -1.25 8.86 -0.28
CA LEU A 57 -0.24 9.64 -0.98
C LEU A 57 1.12 9.54 -0.27
N GLY A 58 1.14 9.59 1.05
CA GLY A 58 2.34 9.38 1.83
C GLY A 58 2.92 7.97 1.65
N LYS A 59 2.08 6.94 1.62
CA LYS A 59 2.50 5.56 1.31
C LYS A 59 3.14 5.48 -0.08
N ALA A 60 2.51 6.08 -1.08
CA ALA A 60 3.03 6.11 -2.46
C ALA A 60 4.38 6.85 -2.54
N LEU A 61 4.52 7.99 -1.86
CA LEU A 61 5.80 8.72 -1.82
C LEU A 61 6.94 7.86 -1.26
N ILE A 62 6.68 7.13 -0.18
CA ILE A 62 7.68 6.26 0.47
C ILE A 62 8.05 5.07 -0.43
N HIS A 63 7.08 4.50 -1.13
CA HIS A 63 7.23 3.28 -1.93
C HIS A 63 7.76 3.56 -3.35
N ASP A 64 7.14 4.50 -4.07
CA ASP A 64 7.35 4.69 -5.51
C ASP A 64 8.55 5.60 -5.81
N VAL A 65 8.86 6.54 -4.92
CA VAL A 65 9.95 7.52 -5.09
C VAL A 65 10.80 7.66 -3.81
N PRO A 66 11.44 6.57 -3.35
CA PRO A 66 12.14 6.54 -2.07
C PRO A 66 13.30 7.56 -1.99
N GLU A 67 13.92 7.90 -3.12
CA GLU A 67 14.98 8.92 -3.20
C GLU A 67 14.44 10.32 -2.86
N GLU A 68 13.26 10.69 -3.37
CA GLU A 68 12.62 11.96 -3.03
C GLU A 68 12.13 11.94 -1.56
N TYR A 69 11.61 10.80 -1.12
CA TYR A 69 11.21 10.64 0.28
C TYR A 69 12.39 10.83 1.24
N ALA A 70 13.59 10.34 0.90
CA ALA A 70 14.78 10.44 1.73
C ALA A 70 15.16 11.89 2.10
N ILE A 71 14.78 12.88 1.30
CA ILE A 71 15.04 14.31 1.56
C ILE A 71 14.18 14.80 2.74
N HIS A 72 13.02 14.17 3.01
CA HIS A 72 12.06 14.65 4.00
C HIS A 72 12.56 14.53 5.45
N LYS A 73 13.56 13.69 5.71
CA LYS A 73 14.21 13.55 7.03
C LYS A 73 15.38 14.51 7.25
N GLU A 74 15.81 15.24 6.23
CA GLU A 74 16.86 16.26 6.39
C GLU A 74 16.39 17.34 7.37
N LYS A 75 17.16 17.54 8.44
CA LYS A 75 16.78 18.45 9.53
C LYS A 75 16.98 19.92 9.17
N GLU A 76 17.86 20.20 8.23
CA GLU A 76 18.13 21.54 7.72
C GLU A 76 18.75 21.47 6.33
N PHE A 77 18.59 22.53 5.57
CA PHE A 77 19.30 22.73 4.30
C PHE A 77 19.76 24.19 4.21
N THR A 78 20.81 24.45 3.43
CA THR A 78 21.28 25.82 3.18
C THR A 78 20.93 26.23 1.76
N PHE A 79 20.22 27.34 1.61
CA PHE A 79 19.91 27.93 0.31
C PHE A 79 20.22 29.42 0.34
N ASN A 80 20.90 29.90 -0.70
CA ASN A 80 21.37 31.28 -0.78
C ASN A 80 22.11 31.74 0.49
N LYS A 81 23.02 30.88 0.99
CA LYS A 81 23.81 31.08 2.24
C LYS A 81 22.98 31.19 3.53
N ILE A 82 21.67 30.94 3.49
CA ILE A 82 20.80 30.97 4.66
C ILE A 82 20.40 29.54 5.02
N ARG A 83 20.69 29.16 6.26
CA ARG A 83 20.30 27.87 6.83
C ARG A 83 18.82 27.88 7.17
N GLN A 84 18.10 26.86 6.71
CA GLN A 84 16.66 26.73 6.90
C GLN A 84 16.37 25.39 7.60
N PRO A 85 15.83 25.41 8.83
CA PRO A 85 15.45 24.18 9.51
C PRO A 85 14.19 23.59 8.88
N ASN A 86 14.08 22.26 8.95
CA ASN A 86 12.88 21.55 8.60
C ASN A 86 11.75 21.93 9.57
N ARG A 87 10.55 22.17 9.03
CA ARG A 87 9.39 22.58 9.83
C ARG A 87 8.76 21.41 10.58
N ASN A 88 9.07 20.17 10.20
CA ASN A 88 8.60 18.98 10.90
C ASN A 88 9.38 18.75 12.20
N ARG A 89 8.90 19.33 13.30
CA ARG A 89 9.53 19.21 14.62
C ARG A 89 9.61 17.77 15.15
N LEU A 90 8.79 16.84 14.64
CA LEU A 90 8.88 15.43 15.05
C LEU A 90 10.18 14.74 14.62
N LEU A 91 10.93 15.29 13.66
CA LEU A 91 12.28 14.80 13.32
C LEU A 91 13.27 14.93 14.49
N TRP A 92 12.95 15.73 15.50
CA TRP A 92 13.71 15.87 16.74
C TRP A 92 13.09 15.11 17.92
N SER A 93 12.04 14.32 17.72
CA SER A 93 11.51 13.45 18.77
C SER A 93 12.58 12.42 19.17
N SER A 94 12.80 12.25 20.47
CA SER A 94 13.62 11.19 21.03
C SER A 94 12.84 9.89 21.26
N ASN A 95 11.50 9.94 21.15
CA ASN A 95 10.62 8.82 21.47
C ASN A 95 10.29 7.96 20.24
N LEU A 96 10.37 8.55 19.04
CA LEU A 96 9.99 7.93 17.78
C LEU A 96 11.07 8.16 16.74
N ASN A 97 11.34 7.15 15.91
CA ASN A 97 12.19 7.31 14.73
C ASN A 97 11.35 7.87 13.57
N VAL A 98 11.19 9.20 13.53
CA VAL A 98 10.40 9.92 12.52
C VAL A 98 11.30 10.37 11.38
N ASP A 99 10.88 10.11 10.15
CA ASP A 99 11.62 10.41 8.92
C ASP A 99 10.78 11.13 7.85
N GLY A 100 9.57 11.59 8.20
CA GLY A 100 8.75 12.41 7.31
C GLY A 100 7.50 12.96 8.00
N MET A 101 6.63 13.71 7.31
CA MET A 101 6.68 14.03 5.88
C MET A 101 6.43 15.52 5.63
N LYS A 102 5.27 16.07 6.00
CA LYS A 102 4.96 17.47 5.70
C LYS A 102 4.03 18.11 6.73
N THR A 103 4.40 19.31 7.17
CA THR A 103 3.53 20.24 7.90
C THR A 103 2.81 21.18 6.95
N GLY A 104 1.55 21.51 7.23
CA GLY A 104 0.75 22.50 6.53
C GLY A 104 -0.03 23.40 7.49
N THR A 105 -0.19 24.66 7.11
CA THR A 105 -1.01 25.64 7.84
C THR A 105 -1.61 26.62 6.85
N THR A 106 -2.93 26.76 6.87
CA THR A 106 -3.64 27.85 6.18
C THR A 106 -4.71 28.41 7.12
N ALA A 107 -5.20 29.61 6.81
CA ALA A 107 -6.20 30.28 7.64
C ALA A 107 -7.51 29.46 7.72
N GLY A 108 -7.88 28.75 6.64
CA GLY A 108 -9.07 27.91 6.58
C GLY A 108 -8.88 26.45 7.03
N ALA A 109 -7.65 25.91 7.00
CA ALA A 109 -7.41 24.48 7.23
C ALA A 109 -6.82 24.12 8.60
N GLY A 110 -6.52 25.11 9.45
CA GLY A 110 -5.86 24.88 10.75
C GLY A 110 -4.44 24.30 10.60
N TYR A 111 -4.01 23.52 11.59
CA TYR A 111 -2.67 22.91 11.60
C TYR A 111 -2.71 21.44 11.18
N ASN A 112 -1.97 21.10 10.11
CA ASN A 112 -2.01 19.80 9.43
C ASN A 112 -0.64 19.11 9.41
N LEU A 113 -0.56 17.82 9.72
CA LEU A 113 0.67 17.02 9.67
C LEU A 113 0.39 15.66 9.07
N VAL A 114 1.18 15.32 8.06
CA VAL A 114 1.44 13.93 7.66
C VAL A 114 2.81 13.56 8.23
N ALA A 115 2.85 12.57 9.11
CA ALA A 115 4.07 12.05 9.70
C ALA A 115 4.23 10.56 9.40
N SER A 116 5.47 10.11 9.26
CA SER A 116 5.79 8.68 9.22
C SER A 116 6.94 8.39 10.18
N ALA A 117 6.86 7.23 10.81
CA ALA A 117 7.86 6.74 11.74
C ALA A 117 8.06 5.24 11.57
N THR A 118 9.18 4.74 12.10
CA THR A 118 9.54 3.33 12.04
C THR A 118 9.91 2.78 13.42
N GLN A 119 9.71 1.47 13.59
CA GLN A 119 10.24 0.70 14.71
C GLN A 119 10.58 -0.72 14.20
N GLY A 120 11.88 -1.01 14.05
CA GLY A 120 12.32 -2.19 13.29
C GLY A 120 11.80 -2.11 11.85
N ASP A 121 11.22 -3.21 11.36
CA ASP A 121 10.65 -3.29 10.01
C ASP A 121 9.23 -2.69 9.90
N MET A 122 8.61 -2.34 11.03
CA MET A 122 7.26 -1.78 11.05
C MET A 122 7.32 -0.27 10.78
N ARG A 123 6.55 0.18 9.78
CA ARG A 123 6.35 1.60 9.46
C ARG A 123 4.90 1.99 9.67
N LEU A 124 4.69 3.14 10.30
CA LEU A 124 3.38 3.77 10.44
C LEU A 124 3.35 5.13 9.76
N ILE A 125 2.15 5.51 9.29
CA ILE A 125 1.84 6.83 8.75
C ILE A 125 0.66 7.37 9.55
N SER A 126 0.81 8.56 10.12
CA SER A 126 -0.26 9.28 10.82
C SER A 126 -0.60 10.55 10.06
N VAL A 127 -1.89 10.84 9.94
CA VAL A 127 -2.38 12.09 9.36
C VAL A 127 -3.32 12.79 10.34
N VAL A 128 -2.95 14.00 10.73
CA VAL A 128 -3.76 14.88 11.59
C VAL A 128 -4.06 16.14 10.80
N LEU A 129 -5.35 16.45 10.64
CA LEU A 129 -5.84 17.64 9.93
C LEU A 129 -6.65 18.52 10.90
N GLY A 130 -6.63 19.83 10.69
CA GLY A 130 -7.48 20.78 11.40
C GLY A 130 -7.15 20.94 12.89
N ALA A 131 -5.92 20.66 13.33
CA ALA A 131 -5.57 20.86 14.74
C ALA A 131 -5.65 22.35 15.10
N LYS A 132 -6.13 22.66 16.32
CA LYS A 132 -6.39 24.04 16.78
C LYS A 132 -5.12 24.87 16.99
N THR A 133 -3.99 24.22 17.32
CA THR A 133 -2.71 24.90 17.56
C THR A 133 -1.55 24.11 16.96
N ASP A 134 -0.44 24.80 16.71
CA ASP A 134 0.78 24.18 16.19
C ASP A 134 1.29 23.05 17.09
N ARG A 135 1.21 23.23 18.42
CA ARG A 135 1.61 22.22 19.42
C ARG A 135 0.71 20.97 19.35
N ILE A 136 -0.61 21.15 19.26
CA ILE A 136 -1.57 20.03 19.27
C ILE A 136 -1.30 19.09 18.11
N ARG A 137 -1.07 19.62 16.90
CA ARG A 137 -0.82 18.79 15.71
C ARG A 137 0.32 17.78 15.92
N PHE A 138 1.43 18.22 16.49
CA PHE A 138 2.59 17.37 16.75
C PHE A 138 2.30 16.36 17.87
N ASN A 139 1.75 16.82 19.00
CA ASN A 139 1.46 15.95 20.14
C ASN A 139 0.46 14.84 19.78
N GLU A 140 -0.61 15.17 19.04
CA GLU A 140 -1.60 14.17 18.64
C GLU A 140 -1.03 13.17 17.62
N SER A 141 -0.14 13.62 16.72
CA SER A 141 0.53 12.72 15.77
C SER A 141 1.50 11.77 16.50
N GLU A 142 2.30 12.29 17.43
CA GLU A 142 3.21 11.48 18.26
C GLU A 142 2.43 10.47 19.11
N LYS A 143 1.29 10.87 19.69
CA LYS A 143 0.39 9.99 20.44
C LYS A 143 -0.18 8.87 19.57
N LEU A 144 -0.67 9.18 18.36
CA LEU A 144 -1.20 8.17 17.43
C LEU A 144 -0.13 7.15 17.00
N LEU A 145 1.06 7.63 16.63
CA LEU A 145 2.17 6.76 16.23
C LEU A 145 2.62 5.87 17.40
N THR A 146 2.81 6.45 18.58
CA THR A 146 3.20 5.71 19.79
C THR A 146 2.16 4.66 20.17
N TRP A 147 0.87 4.99 20.08
CA TRP A 147 -0.21 4.04 20.30
C TRP A 147 -0.17 2.89 19.27
N GLY A 148 0.00 3.21 17.99
CA GLY A 148 0.08 2.20 16.93
C GLY A 148 1.21 1.21 17.15
N PHE A 149 2.43 1.69 17.44
CA PHE A 149 3.57 0.82 17.73
C PHE A 149 3.43 0.03 19.03
N ARG A 150 2.71 0.57 20.03
CA ARG A 150 2.50 -0.12 21.31
C ARG A 150 1.56 -1.30 21.17
N PHE A 151 0.46 -1.11 20.45
CA PHE A 151 -0.67 -2.04 20.45
C PHE A 151 -0.77 -2.92 19.19
N PHE A 152 -0.01 -2.62 18.14
CA PHE A 152 -0.05 -3.38 16.89
C PHE A 152 1.34 -3.86 16.50
N GLU A 153 1.35 -4.92 15.70
CA GLU A 153 2.54 -5.42 15.02
C GLU A 153 2.16 -5.77 13.57
N THR A 154 3.08 -5.51 12.64
CA THR A 154 2.95 -5.96 11.25
C THR A 154 3.73 -7.25 11.09
N VAL A 155 3.07 -8.30 10.63
CA VAL A 155 3.66 -9.61 10.36
C VAL A 155 3.51 -9.95 8.88
N THR A 156 4.39 -10.79 8.38
CA THR A 156 4.36 -11.27 6.99
C THR A 156 4.23 -12.80 6.98
N PRO A 157 3.00 -13.34 7.19
CA PRO A 157 2.77 -14.79 7.18
C PRO A 157 3.14 -15.45 5.85
N ILE A 158 2.95 -14.74 4.73
CA ILE A 158 3.26 -15.20 3.39
C ILE A 158 4.31 -14.24 2.81
N LYS A 159 5.55 -14.71 2.63
CA LYS A 159 6.62 -13.88 2.05
C LYS A 159 6.38 -13.64 0.56
N PRO A 160 6.95 -12.57 -0.04
CA PRO A 160 6.72 -12.22 -1.44
C PRO A 160 6.95 -13.37 -2.44
N ASP A 161 8.03 -14.12 -2.28
CA ASP A 161 8.37 -15.24 -3.18
C ASP A 161 7.93 -16.61 -2.66
N ALA A 162 7.18 -16.67 -1.55
CA ALA A 162 6.75 -17.94 -0.96
C ALA A 162 5.48 -18.47 -1.64
N THR A 163 5.48 -19.76 -1.97
CA THR A 163 4.26 -20.49 -2.29
C THR A 163 3.41 -20.61 -1.02
N PHE A 164 2.17 -20.12 -1.10
CA PHE A 164 1.17 -20.32 -0.05
C PHE A 164 0.44 -21.65 -0.23
N VAL A 165 0.06 -21.98 -1.47
CA VAL A 165 -0.63 -23.23 -1.81
C VAL A 165 -0.34 -23.61 -3.27
N THR A 166 -0.33 -24.90 -3.57
CA THR A 166 -0.31 -25.41 -4.96
C THR A 166 -1.72 -25.82 -5.38
N GLN A 167 -2.07 -25.60 -6.65
CA GLN A 167 -3.34 -26.04 -7.23
C GLN A 167 -3.12 -26.74 -8.55
N ARG A 168 -3.97 -27.72 -8.86
CA ARG A 168 -3.97 -28.39 -10.15
C ARG A 168 -4.35 -27.42 -11.25
N VAL A 169 -3.62 -27.48 -12.36
CA VAL A 169 -3.95 -26.77 -13.60
C VAL A 169 -4.28 -27.78 -14.68
N TRP A 170 -5.33 -27.48 -15.44
CA TRP A 170 -5.74 -28.25 -16.59
C TRP A 170 -5.23 -27.62 -17.88
N PHE A 171 -4.92 -28.46 -18.86
CA PHE A 171 -4.48 -28.08 -20.20
C PHE A 171 -3.13 -27.34 -20.24
N GLY A 172 -2.35 -27.40 -19.15
CA GLY A 172 -1.07 -26.72 -19.02
C GLY A 172 0.13 -27.56 -19.46
N ASP A 173 1.26 -26.89 -19.68
CA ASP A 173 2.59 -27.52 -19.75
C ASP A 173 3.05 -28.07 -18.39
N LYS A 174 2.43 -27.60 -17.31
CA LYS A 174 2.55 -28.08 -15.93
C LYS A 174 1.21 -28.58 -15.40
N SER A 175 1.25 -29.61 -14.56
CA SER A 175 0.05 -30.18 -13.90
C SER A 175 -0.40 -29.38 -12.68
N GLU A 176 0.47 -28.55 -12.10
CA GLU A 176 0.21 -27.73 -10.93
C GLU A 176 0.81 -26.34 -11.08
N VAL A 177 0.28 -25.38 -10.33
CA VAL A 177 0.78 -24.01 -10.24
C VAL A 177 0.96 -23.58 -8.79
N ASN A 178 2.08 -22.90 -8.52
CA ASN A 178 2.32 -22.23 -7.25
C ASN A 178 1.47 -20.95 -7.14
N LEU A 179 0.68 -20.84 -6.08
CA LEU A 179 -0.10 -19.66 -5.74
C LEU A 179 0.41 -19.01 -4.45
N GLY A 180 0.38 -17.69 -4.39
CA GLY A 180 0.91 -16.91 -3.27
C GLY A 180 0.25 -15.54 -3.13
N ALA A 181 0.79 -14.73 -2.22
CA ALA A 181 0.31 -13.37 -1.96
C ALA A 181 1.13 -12.28 -2.67
N GLY A 182 2.28 -12.63 -3.25
CA GLY A 182 3.27 -11.64 -3.70
C GLY A 182 3.62 -10.64 -2.59
N GLU A 183 3.81 -9.37 -2.97
CA GLU A 183 4.07 -8.26 -2.04
C GLU A 183 2.92 -7.99 -1.04
N ALA A 184 1.76 -8.62 -1.21
CA ALA A 184 0.56 -8.32 -0.43
C ALA A 184 0.38 -9.22 0.80
N GLY A 185 1.38 -10.04 1.15
CA GLY A 185 1.32 -11.03 2.23
C GLY A 185 1.48 -10.49 3.66
N SER A 186 1.66 -9.19 3.85
CA SER A 186 1.74 -8.56 5.18
C SER A 186 0.38 -8.14 5.74
N VAL A 187 0.21 -8.34 7.04
CA VAL A 187 -1.02 -8.02 7.81
C VAL A 187 -0.64 -7.32 9.10
N THR A 188 -1.41 -6.31 9.51
CA THR A 188 -1.23 -5.63 10.80
C THR A 188 -2.30 -6.09 11.79
N ILE A 189 -1.86 -6.61 12.93
CA ILE A 189 -2.74 -7.20 13.95
C ILE A 189 -2.46 -6.61 15.34
N PRO A 190 -3.39 -6.75 16.30
CA PRO A 190 -3.08 -6.42 17.69
C PRO A 190 -1.89 -7.25 18.19
N ARG A 191 -0.99 -6.60 18.91
CA ARG A 191 0.28 -7.20 19.34
C ARG A 191 0.06 -8.44 20.21
N GLY A 192 0.84 -9.49 19.95
CA GLY A 192 0.76 -10.77 20.65
C GLY A 192 -0.35 -11.70 20.16
N GLN A 193 -1.04 -11.34 19.07
CA GLN A 193 -2.13 -12.15 18.49
C GLN A 193 -1.69 -13.04 17.33
N LEU A 194 -0.40 -13.07 16.95
CA LEU A 194 0.08 -13.86 15.81
C LEU A 194 -0.33 -15.34 15.87
N LYS A 195 -0.28 -15.97 17.05
CA LYS A 195 -0.69 -17.37 17.24
C LYS A 195 -2.19 -17.64 16.94
N ASN A 196 -3.01 -16.59 16.94
CA ASN A 196 -4.44 -16.66 16.68
C ASN A 196 -4.79 -16.28 15.23
N LEU A 197 -3.78 -15.92 14.43
CA LEU A 197 -3.93 -15.59 13.02
C LEU A 197 -3.97 -16.88 12.20
N LYS A 198 -4.98 -17.01 11.35
CA LYS A 198 -5.11 -18.08 10.36
C LYS A 198 -5.24 -17.47 8.97
N ALA A 199 -4.72 -18.16 7.96
CA ALA A 199 -4.92 -17.81 6.56
C ALA A 199 -5.67 -18.95 5.87
N SER A 200 -6.72 -18.61 5.15
CA SER A 200 -7.43 -19.52 4.23
C SER A 200 -7.47 -18.88 2.84
N TYR A 201 -7.97 -19.61 1.85
CA TYR A 201 -8.16 -19.06 0.51
C TYR A 201 -9.44 -19.59 -0.14
N THR A 202 -9.92 -18.83 -1.11
CA THR A 202 -10.97 -19.23 -2.05
C THR A 202 -10.50 -18.94 -3.46
N LEU A 203 -10.83 -19.82 -4.41
CA LEU A 203 -10.60 -19.58 -5.83
C LEU A 203 -11.80 -18.87 -6.44
N THR A 204 -11.56 -17.99 -7.41
CA THR A 204 -12.65 -17.37 -8.19
C THR A 204 -13.35 -18.40 -9.07
N GLU A 205 -12.59 -19.37 -9.58
CA GLU A 205 -13.08 -20.48 -10.37
C GLU A 205 -12.66 -21.80 -9.71
N PRO A 206 -13.53 -22.83 -9.70
CA PRO A 206 -13.24 -24.09 -9.01
C PRO A 206 -12.09 -24.89 -9.66
N GLN A 207 -11.73 -24.58 -10.90
CA GLN A 207 -10.67 -25.25 -11.63
C GLN A 207 -9.83 -24.22 -12.37
N LEU A 208 -8.51 -24.35 -12.32
CA LEU A 208 -7.60 -23.48 -13.07
C LEU A 208 -7.27 -24.12 -14.41
N THR A 209 -7.35 -23.33 -15.48
CA THR A 209 -7.01 -23.76 -16.84
C THR A 209 -5.90 -22.89 -17.40
N ALA A 210 -4.97 -23.50 -18.13
CA ALA A 210 -3.92 -22.77 -18.83
C ALA A 210 -4.49 -21.99 -20.04
N PRO A 211 -3.83 -20.89 -20.47
CA PRO A 211 -2.57 -20.34 -19.94
C PRO A 211 -2.76 -19.49 -18.68
N LEU A 212 -1.84 -19.61 -17.72
CA LEU A 212 -1.77 -18.78 -16.52
C LEU A 212 -0.51 -17.91 -16.54
N LYS A 213 -0.67 -16.62 -16.24
CA LYS A 213 0.45 -15.66 -16.18
C LYS A 213 0.87 -15.37 -14.75
N LYS A 214 2.17 -15.23 -14.49
CA LYS A 214 2.68 -14.72 -13.21
C LYS A 214 2.01 -13.38 -12.87
N GLY A 215 1.49 -13.27 -11.65
CA GLY A 215 0.73 -12.12 -11.16
C GLY A 215 -0.77 -12.14 -11.47
N GLN A 216 -1.27 -13.12 -12.24
CA GLN A 216 -2.69 -13.28 -12.47
C GLN A 216 -3.41 -13.61 -11.16
N VAL A 217 -4.47 -12.86 -10.85
CA VAL A 217 -5.32 -13.11 -9.69
C VAL A 217 -6.26 -14.27 -10.01
N VAL A 218 -6.29 -15.29 -9.16
CA VAL A 218 -7.11 -16.52 -9.32
C VAL A 218 -7.98 -16.81 -8.09
N GLY A 219 -7.95 -15.93 -7.10
CA GLY A 219 -8.64 -16.14 -5.84
C GLY A 219 -8.38 -15.03 -4.84
N THR A 220 -8.75 -15.32 -3.60
CA THR A 220 -8.58 -14.43 -2.45
C THR A 220 -8.01 -15.22 -1.28
N ILE A 221 -6.99 -14.67 -0.63
CA ILE A 221 -6.49 -15.09 0.67
C ILE A 221 -7.28 -14.32 1.73
N ASP A 222 -7.85 -15.05 2.68
CA ASP A 222 -8.59 -14.50 3.82
C ASP A 222 -7.79 -14.71 5.11
N PHE A 223 -7.34 -13.60 5.70
CA PHE A 223 -6.68 -13.62 7.00
C PHE A 223 -7.72 -13.45 8.10
N GLN A 224 -7.78 -14.43 9.01
CA GLN A 224 -8.74 -14.49 10.09
C GLN A 224 -8.06 -14.41 11.44
N LEU A 225 -8.61 -13.59 12.32
CA LEU A 225 -8.20 -13.51 13.72
C LEU A 225 -9.35 -13.97 14.61
N ASN A 226 -9.12 -15.00 15.42
CA ASN A 226 -10.16 -15.61 16.27
C ASN A 226 -11.43 -16.00 15.48
N GLY A 227 -11.26 -16.50 14.25
CA GLY A 227 -12.35 -16.93 13.36
C GLY A 227 -13.08 -15.80 12.62
N LYS A 228 -12.69 -14.54 12.81
CA LYS A 228 -13.25 -13.40 12.07
C LYS A 228 -12.27 -12.93 11.00
N SER A 229 -12.73 -12.78 9.76
CA SER A 229 -11.96 -12.13 8.69
C SER A 229 -11.59 -10.71 9.10
N ILE A 230 -10.29 -10.40 9.05
CA ILE A 230 -9.73 -9.08 9.34
C ILE A 230 -9.17 -8.42 8.08
N GLU A 231 -8.71 -9.21 7.12
CA GLU A 231 -8.05 -8.71 5.93
C GLU A 231 -8.11 -9.71 4.78
N GLN A 232 -8.33 -9.21 3.58
CA GLN A 232 -8.35 -10.00 2.35
C GLN A 232 -7.31 -9.49 1.36
N ARG A 233 -6.69 -10.43 0.65
CA ARG A 233 -5.64 -10.18 -0.34
C ARG A 233 -5.85 -11.01 -1.59
N PRO A 234 -5.43 -10.52 -2.77
CA PRO A 234 -5.46 -11.34 -3.97
C PRO A 234 -4.57 -12.59 -3.81
N LEU A 235 -5.10 -13.76 -4.17
CA LEU A 235 -4.31 -14.96 -4.40
C LEU A 235 -3.82 -14.92 -5.85
N ILE A 236 -2.52 -14.90 -6.06
CA ILE A 236 -1.91 -14.73 -7.37
C ILE A 236 -1.09 -15.94 -7.80
N VAL A 237 -0.99 -16.14 -9.11
CA VAL A 237 -0.11 -17.10 -9.75
C VAL A 237 1.35 -16.64 -9.62
N MET A 238 2.23 -17.51 -9.13
CA MET A 238 3.64 -17.17 -8.84
C MET A 238 4.58 -17.44 -10.02
N GLU A 239 4.13 -18.19 -11.02
CA GLU A 239 4.91 -18.61 -12.19
C GLU A 239 4.03 -18.76 -13.44
N ASN A 240 4.62 -18.64 -14.63
CA ASN A 240 3.85 -18.88 -15.86
C ASN A 240 3.55 -20.37 -16.03
N VAL A 241 2.36 -20.66 -16.55
CA VAL A 241 1.93 -21.97 -17.05
C VAL A 241 1.42 -21.76 -18.46
N GLU A 242 2.13 -22.33 -19.44
CA GLU A 242 1.77 -22.23 -20.84
C GLU A 242 0.75 -23.32 -21.22
N GLU A 243 0.15 -23.22 -22.41
CA GLU A 243 -0.70 -24.31 -22.89
C GLU A 243 0.13 -25.57 -23.14
N GLY A 244 -0.38 -26.70 -22.65
CA GLY A 244 0.21 -28.00 -22.88
C GLY A 244 0.12 -28.45 -24.34
N GLY A 245 0.98 -29.38 -24.73
CA GLY A 245 0.92 -30.01 -26.06
C GLY A 245 -0.43 -30.68 -26.33
N PHE A 246 -0.77 -30.86 -27.62
CA PHE A 246 -2.07 -31.38 -28.08
C PHE A 246 -2.53 -32.67 -27.36
N PHE A 247 -1.62 -33.64 -27.18
CA PHE A 247 -1.93 -34.90 -26.48
C PHE A 247 -2.18 -34.73 -24.97
N GLY A 248 -1.45 -33.83 -24.31
CA GLY A 248 -1.64 -33.52 -22.89
C GLY A 248 -3.01 -32.87 -22.64
N ARG A 249 -3.41 -31.92 -23.49
CA ARG A 249 -4.73 -31.28 -23.39
C ARG A 249 -5.89 -32.27 -23.61
N MET A 250 -5.73 -33.22 -24.53
CA MET A 250 -6.76 -34.25 -24.77
C MET A 250 -6.92 -35.21 -23.58
N TRP A 251 -5.81 -35.62 -22.95
CA TRP A 251 -5.84 -36.45 -21.74
C TRP A 251 -6.50 -35.71 -20.57
N ASP A 252 -6.15 -34.44 -20.37
CA ASP A 252 -6.76 -33.57 -19.37
C ASP A 252 -8.27 -33.39 -19.60
N PHE A 253 -8.71 -33.25 -20.85
CA PHE A 253 -10.13 -33.15 -21.16
C PHE A 253 -10.90 -34.41 -20.73
N VAL A 254 -10.34 -35.59 -21.03
CA VAL A 254 -10.92 -36.89 -20.64
C VAL A 254 -10.98 -37.01 -19.11
N MET A 255 -9.89 -36.68 -18.42
CA MET A 255 -9.82 -36.75 -16.96
C MET A 255 -10.75 -35.74 -16.27
N MET A 256 -10.88 -34.52 -16.80
CA MET A 256 -11.78 -33.50 -16.27
C MET A 256 -13.24 -33.94 -16.41
N LYS A 257 -13.61 -34.51 -17.56
CA LYS A 257 -14.95 -35.07 -17.78
C LYS A 257 -15.22 -36.30 -16.93
N PHE A 258 -14.24 -37.17 -16.72
CA PHE A 258 -14.36 -38.32 -15.83
C PHE A 258 -14.60 -37.88 -14.37
N HIS A 259 -13.84 -36.90 -13.87
CA HIS A 259 -14.07 -36.34 -12.54
C HIS A 259 -15.42 -35.63 -12.38
N GLN A 260 -15.87 -34.88 -13.41
CA GLN A 260 -17.21 -34.28 -13.39
C GLN A 260 -18.32 -35.34 -13.40
N TRP A 261 -18.16 -36.42 -14.18
CA TRP A 261 -19.15 -37.48 -14.31
C TRP A 261 -19.25 -38.36 -13.07
N PHE A 262 -18.13 -38.73 -12.44
CA PHE A 262 -18.13 -39.53 -11.22
C PHE A 262 -18.38 -38.70 -9.95
N GLY A 263 -17.96 -37.44 -9.91
CA GLY A 263 -18.29 -36.52 -8.81
C GLY A 263 -19.79 -36.23 -8.70
N SER A 264 -20.53 -36.30 -9.81
CA SER A 264 -21.99 -36.21 -9.86
C SER A 264 -22.71 -37.45 -9.33
N TRP A 265 -22.05 -38.61 -9.23
CA TRP A 265 -22.70 -39.88 -8.88
C TRP A 265 -22.57 -40.22 -7.38
N PHE A 266 -21.67 -39.55 -6.67
CA PHE A 266 -21.40 -39.73 -5.24
C PHE A 266 -21.66 -38.48 -4.39
N SER A 267 -22.41 -37.51 -4.94
CA SER A 267 -22.99 -36.38 -4.19
C SER A 267 -24.46 -36.62 -3.87
#